data_AF-A0A2T3W395-F1
#
_entry.id   AF-A0A2T3W395-F1
#
_cell.length_a   1.000
_cell.length_b   1.000
_cell.length_c   1.000
_cell.angle_alpha   90.00
_cell.angle_beta   90.00
_cell.angle_gamma   90.00
#
_symmetry.space_group_name_H-M   'P 1'
#
loop_
_entity.id
_entity.type
_entity.pdbx_description
1 polymer ?
#
loop_
_entity_poly.entity_id
_entity_poly.type
_entity_poly.pdbx_seq_one_letter_code
_entity_poly.pdbx_strand_id
1 'polypeptide(L)' 'MTDRAPAPALTPSQELAQKVTHVFQEQTLIRPADQQRLHTGLTGGTLSAEDWIALAENALAAEQSGERR' A
#
# COMPACT_ATOMS: atom_id res chain seq x y z
N MET A 1 27.57 1.93 -25.69
CA MET A 1 26.12 1.69 -25.76
C MET A 1 25.73 0.92 -24.51
N THR A 2 25.09 1.56 -23.55
CA THR A 2 24.58 0.88 -22.34
C THR A 2 23.21 0.31 -22.67
N ASP A 3 23.18 -0.99 -22.93
CA ASP A 3 21.96 -1.80 -23.06
C ASP A 3 21.24 -1.78 -21.70
N ARG A 4 20.27 -0.88 -21.56
CA ARG A 4 19.43 -0.83 -20.36
C ARG A 4 18.27 -1.77 -20.63
N ALA A 5 18.38 -3.01 -20.14
CA ALA A 5 17.29 -3.96 -20.19
C ALA A 5 15.99 -3.28 -19.70
N PRO A 6 14.87 -3.40 -20.45
CA PRO A 6 13.61 -2.77 -20.04
C PRO A 6 13.21 -3.34 -18.68
N ALA A 7 12.80 -2.45 -17.77
CA ALA A 7 12.27 -2.89 -16.47
C ALA A 7 11.11 -3.86 -16.73
N PRO A 8 11.05 -5.01 -16.03
CA PRO A 8 9.99 -5.97 -16.24
C PRO A 8 8.63 -5.30 -16.05
N ALA A 9 7.71 -5.54 -17.00
CA ALA A 9 6.34 -5.05 -16.89
C ALA A 9 5.71 -5.60 -15.60
N LEU A 10 5.06 -4.73 -14.84
CA LEU A 10 4.42 -5.09 -13.59
C LEU A 10 3.27 -6.07 -13.86
N THR A 11 3.10 -7.05 -12.97
CA THR A 11 1.90 -7.90 -13.01
C THR A 11 0.68 -7.09 -12.60
N PRO A 12 -0.55 -7.48 -12.99
CA PRO A 12 -1.77 -6.79 -12.57
C PRO A 12 -1.88 -6.65 -11.04
N SER A 13 -1.42 -7.65 -10.27
CA SER A 13 -1.39 -7.58 -8.80
C SER A 13 -0.39 -6.55 -8.29
N GLN A 14 0.75 -6.38 -8.97
CA GLN A 14 1.73 -5.33 -8.64
C GLN A 14 1.22 -3.94 -8.98
N GLU A 15 0.52 -3.77 -10.11
CA GLU A 15 -0.13 -2.51 -10.44
C GLU A 15 -1.22 -2.14 -9.41
N LEU A 16 -2.03 -3.12 -9.00
CA LEU A 16 -3.02 -2.93 -7.95
C LEU A 16 -2.37 -2.55 -6.63
N ALA A 17 -1.33 -3.29 -6.22
CA ALA A 17 -0.57 -3.01 -5.01
C ALA A 17 -0.02 -1.58 -4.98
N GLN A 18 0.55 -1.12 -6.09
CA GLN A 18 1.04 0.24 -6.22
C GLN A 18 -0.08 1.27 -6.14
N LYS A 19 -1.16 1.11 -6.90
CA LYS A 19 -2.29 2.05 -6.90
C LYS A 19 -2.92 2.18 -5.52
N VAL A 20 -3.19 1.06 -4.87
CA VAL A 20 -3.80 1.05 -3.54
C VAL A 20 -2.85 1.69 -2.52
N THR A 21 -1.58 1.28 -2.48
CA THR A 21 -0.58 1.85 -1.56
C THR A 21 -0.41 3.36 -1.78
N HIS A 22 -0.42 3.82 -3.03
CA HIS A 22 -0.31 5.23 -3.39
C HIS A 22 -1.50 6.05 -2.87
N VAL A 23 -2.74 5.58 -3.06
CA VAL A 23 -3.93 6.25 -2.54
C VAL A 23 -3.87 6.38 -1.01
N PHE A 24 -3.46 5.33 -0.32
CA PHE A 24 -3.31 5.36 1.14
C PHE A 24 -2.17 6.28 1.59
N GLN A 25 -1.12 6.46 0.79
CA GLN A 25 -0.04 7.42 1.05
C GLN A 25 -0.51 8.86 0.86
N GLU A 26 -1.15 9.18 -0.26
CA GLU A 26 -1.60 10.55 -0.58
C GLU A 26 -2.60 11.07 0.44
N GLN A 27 -3.48 10.21 0.94
CA GLN A 27 -4.47 10.58 1.94
C GLN A 27 -3.92 10.53 3.37
N THR A 28 -2.62 10.24 3.57
CA THR A 28 -2.00 10.06 4.91
C THR A 28 -2.72 9.02 5.77
N LEU A 29 -3.39 8.08 5.12
CA LEU A 29 -4.22 7.06 5.74
C LEU A 29 -3.43 5.86 6.23
N ILE A 30 -2.15 5.70 5.92
CA ILE A 30 -1.38 4.58 6.49
C ILE A 30 -0.02 5.01 6.97
N ARG A 31 0.40 4.40 8.07
CA ARG A 31 1.76 4.56 8.58
C ARG A 31 2.75 3.97 7.58
N PRO A 32 3.97 4.52 7.47
CA PRO A 32 5.01 3.95 6.62
C PRO A 32 5.27 2.46 6.86
N ALA A 33 5.17 2.01 8.11
CA ALA A 33 5.35 0.61 8.48
C ALA A 33 4.30 -0.34 7.85
N ASP A 34 3.08 0.15 7.63
CA ASP A 34 1.97 -0.66 7.09
C ASP A 34 1.97 -0.68 5.55
N GLN A 35 2.64 0.27 4.90
CA GLN A 35 2.77 0.35 3.43
C GLN A 35 3.43 -0.91 2.85
N GLN A 36 4.51 -1.35 3.49
CA GLN A 36 5.25 -2.52 3.00
C GLN A 36 4.46 -3.81 3.20
N ARG A 37 3.68 -3.91 4.28
CA ARG A 37 2.79 -5.05 4.53
C ARG A 37 1.63 -5.08 3.52
N LEU A 38 1.00 -3.95 3.25
CA LEU A 38 -0.05 -3.82 2.23
C LEU A 38 0.47 -4.17 0.83
N HIS A 39 1.62 -3.61 0.42
CA HIS A 39 2.20 -3.90 -0.87
C HIS A 39 2.55 -5.38 -1.01
N THR A 40 3.24 -5.97 -0.02
CA THR A 40 3.63 -7.39 -0.05
C THR A 40 2.42 -8.32 -0.02
N GLY A 41 1.40 -7.99 0.77
CA GLY A 41 0.19 -8.78 0.87
C GLY A 41 -0.67 -8.71 -0.40
N LEU A 42 -0.74 -7.55 -1.06
CA LEU A 42 -1.43 -7.39 -2.35
C LEU A 42 -0.70 -8.10 -3.48
N THR A 43 0.63 -8.00 -3.55
CA THR A 43 1.41 -8.69 -4.58
C THR A 43 1.43 -10.20 -4.39
N GLY A 44 1.46 -10.68 -3.14
CA GLY A 44 1.44 -12.10 -2.81
C GLY A 44 0.04 -12.73 -2.81
N GLY A 45 -1.02 -11.93 -2.85
CA GLY A 45 -2.39 -12.42 -2.69
C GLY A 45 -2.66 -13.02 -1.30
N THR A 46 -1.88 -12.61 -0.30
CA THR A 46 -1.89 -13.22 1.05
C THR A 46 -2.61 -12.35 2.08
N LEU A 47 -3.22 -11.23 1.70
CA LEU A 47 -4.02 -10.42 2.63
C LEU A 47 -5.27 -11.20 3.02
N SER A 48 -5.33 -11.57 4.29
CA SER A 48 -6.53 -12.07 4.93
C SER A 48 -7.53 -10.94 5.17
N ALA A 49 -8.78 -11.30 5.47
CA ALA A 49 -9.79 -10.30 5.87
C ALA A 49 -9.34 -9.52 7.12
N GLU A 50 -8.63 -10.16 8.05
CA GLU A 50 -8.09 -9.53 9.26
C GLU A 50 -7.02 -8.48 8.92
N ASP A 51 -6.18 -8.73 7.91
CA ASP A 51 -5.19 -7.76 7.46
C ASP A 51 -5.85 -6.49 6.89
N TRP A 52 -6.94 -6.65 6.13
CA TRP A 52 -7.73 -5.54 5.61
C TRP A 52 -8.39 -4.71 6.72
N ILE A 53 -8.93 -5.39 7.74
CA ILE A 53 -9.52 -4.72 8.92
C ILE A 53 -8.44 -3.92 9.65
N ALA A 54 -7.29 -4.51 9.93
CA ALA A 54 -6.19 -3.83 10.61
C ALA A 54 -5.69 -2.58 9.84
N LEU A 55 -5.65 -2.66 8.51
CA LEU A 55 -5.30 -1.51 7.67
C LEU A 55 -6.35 -0.41 7.73
N ALA A 56 -7.64 -0.76 7.69
CA ALA A 56 -8.73 0.20 7.80
C ALA A 56 -8.78 0.88 9.18
N GLU A 57 -8.54 0.13 10.26
CA GLU A 57 -8.46 0.67 11.62
C GLU A 57 -7.28 1.63 11.79
N ASN A 58 -6.11 1.27 11.26
CA ASN A 58 -4.94 2.14 11.28
C ASN A 58 -5.16 3.43 10.49
N ALA A 59 -5.90 3.35 9.38
CA ALA A 59 -6.27 4.51 8.59
C ALA A 59 -7.21 5.46 9.30
N LEU A 60 -8.27 4.91 9.89
CA LEU A 60 -9.19 5.69 10.68
C LEU A 60 -8.49 6.36 11.88
N ALA A 61 -7.55 5.66 12.53
CA ALA A 61 -6.76 6.23 13.61
C ALA A 61 -5.82 7.36 13.14
N ALA A 62 -5.30 7.29 11.90
CA ALA A 62 -4.46 8.33 11.32
C ALA A 62 -5.26 9.61 11.03
N GLU A 63 -6.48 9.50 10.48
CA GLU A 63 -7.38 10.65 10.26
C GLU A 63 -7.68 11.39 11.57
N GLN A 64 -8.12 10.66 12.60
CA GLN A 64 -8.46 11.23 13.92
C GLN A 64 -7.26 11.89 14.62
N SER A 65 -6.04 11.45 14.28
CA SER A 65 -4.80 12.04 14.82
C SER A 65 -4.38 13.30 14.06
N GLY A 66 -4.79 13.46 12.80
CA GLY A 66 -4.56 14.64 11.98
C GLY A 66 -5.50 15.80 12.30
N GLU A 67 -6.69 15.52 12.83
CA GLU A 67 -7.75 16.51 13.12
C GLU A 67 -7.50 17.40 14.35
N ARG A 68 -6.33 17.29 15.01
CA ARG A 68 -5.93 18.14 16.16
C ARG A 68 -4.88 19.21 15.82
N ARG A 69 -4.74 19.63 14.56
CA ARG A 69 -3.83 20.73 14.18
C ARG A 69 -4.52 21.83 13.42
#